data_AF-A0A8T4MLP7-F1
#
_entry.id   AF-A0A8T4MLP7-F1
#
_cell.length_a   1.000
_cell.length_b   1.000
_cell.length_c   1.000
_cell.angle_alpha   90.00
_cell.angle_beta   90.00
_cell.angle_gamma   90.00
#
_symmetry.space_group_name_H-M   'P 1'
#
loop_
_entity.id
_entity.type
_entity.pdbx_description
1 polymer ?
#
loop_
_entity_poly.entity_id
_entity_poly.type
_entity_poly.pdbx_seq_one_letter_code
_entity_poly.pdbx_strand_id
1 'polypeptide(L)'
;MDKRIIIFVCLMILVGFVMFVSALGGVMTGGNDSPYNVEINVIKGWNIIAGVLPERAIASDSQIKATDIKSVWYYAPNLKKYVQIYPNLDMSAQIDDDVALTSAMWVYSDKSGVLKYNTLEDYMPLSMRELSAGYNFVTITPDMVNSNTASQGGGSLKMQDIIGNCHVEKSYLFDTENQEWVEFPIDEEFYSDFIGLGWVVKVTNDCNLGTSVLDTLPLLPEFENRSNITKFQRSDFPERIFSYSLELFSDGEIECDKLNGEDVCVDETRVEYVSDREKRSIHVIPVYVSKGRNTYEKYLNQSNVRLPNGLFSIVYELFWIRQDYIFFIQDYSYIKNPDGSIDISQNKVDTNNAVVQYFLERYPPIMEDCSSYNYNQSQCINKGCICQEFDCRVCWPRTNETVCTDSDGGLNYYVKGRTGSGANPDFTDYCSGDTLYMDTVVEYTCAGSDFTHVISNRYTCPDGNPCSNGACIK
;
A
#
# COMPACT_ATOMS: atom_id res chain seq x y z
N MET A 1 61.56 23.59 -5.64
CA MET A 1 60.32 23.38 -6.41
C MET A 1 59.89 24.74 -6.94
N ASP A 2 59.87 24.89 -8.26
CA ASP A 2 59.86 26.21 -8.91
C ASP A 2 58.49 26.89 -8.80
N LYS A 3 58.45 28.14 -8.31
CA LYS A 3 57.19 28.87 -8.03
C LYS A 3 56.31 29.03 -9.28
N ARG A 4 56.90 28.91 -10.48
CA ARG A 4 56.20 28.93 -11.77
C ARG A 4 55.39 27.66 -12.04
N ILE A 5 55.79 26.51 -11.49
CA ILE A 5 55.07 25.24 -11.64
C ILE A 5 53.83 25.24 -10.74
N ILE A 6 53.91 25.84 -9.55
CA ILE A 6 52.76 25.93 -8.62
C ILE A 6 51.65 26.81 -9.21
N ILE A 7 51.98 27.91 -9.88
CA ILE A 7 50.97 28.79 -10.51
C ILE A 7 50.28 28.11 -11.70
N PHE A 8 51.00 27.31 -12.50
CA PHE A 8 50.41 26.54 -13.60
C PHE A 8 49.53 25.39 -13.12
N VAL A 9 49.92 24.70 -12.04
CA VAL A 9 49.10 23.66 -11.41
C VAL A 9 47.86 24.27 -10.76
N CYS A 10 47.97 25.43 -10.09
CA CYS A 10 46.82 26.14 -9.56
C CYS A 10 45.88 26.68 -10.65
N LEU A 11 46.40 27.14 -11.81
CA LEU A 11 45.55 27.57 -12.93
C LEU A 11 44.88 26.39 -13.65
N MET A 12 45.53 25.23 -13.77
CA MET A 12 44.87 24.03 -14.31
C MET A 12 43.82 23.47 -13.33
N ILE A 13 44.03 23.59 -12.02
CA ILE A 13 43.02 23.23 -11.02
C ILE A 13 41.85 24.24 -11.01
N LEU A 14 42.11 25.53 -11.25
CA LEU A 14 41.06 26.56 -11.36
C LEU A 14 40.27 26.50 -12.68
N VAL A 15 40.88 26.03 -13.77
CA VAL A 15 40.18 25.83 -15.05
C VAL A 15 39.44 24.48 -15.10
N GLY A 16 39.79 23.53 -14.23
CA GLY A 16 39.01 22.30 -14.01
C GLY A 16 37.73 22.48 -13.17
N PHE A 17 37.52 23.66 -12.57
CA PHE A 17 36.34 24.02 -11.77
C PHE A 17 35.47 25.09 -12.46
N VAL A 18 35.40 25.05 -13.79
CA VAL A 18 34.23 25.56 -14.50
C VAL A 18 33.48 24.36 -15.04
N MET A 19 33.05 23.48 -14.14
CA MET A 19 31.87 22.67 -14.44
C MET A 19 30.74 23.68 -14.59
N PHE A 20 30.28 23.89 -15.81
CA PHE A 20 28.94 24.41 -16.01
C PHE A 20 28.03 23.43 -15.28
N VAL A 21 27.63 23.79 -14.05
CA VAL A 21 26.42 23.26 -13.44
C VAL A 21 25.28 23.86 -14.26
N SER A 22 25.08 23.36 -15.48
CA SER A 22 23.77 23.45 -16.11
C SER A 22 22.94 22.47 -15.31
N ALA A 23 22.28 22.98 -14.26
CA ALA A 23 21.27 22.23 -13.53
C ALA A 23 20.36 21.57 -14.57
N LEU A 24 20.42 20.23 -14.65
CA LEU A 24 19.50 19.39 -15.41
C LEU A 24 18.07 19.44 -14.83
N GLY A 25 17.85 20.35 -13.87
CA GLY A 25 16.58 20.68 -13.27
C GLY A 25 15.48 20.92 -14.29
N GLY A 26 14.48 20.04 -14.22
CA GLY A 26 13.17 20.37 -14.72
C GLY A 26 12.40 21.19 -13.70
N VAL A 27 11.54 22.07 -14.18
CA VAL A 27 10.56 22.77 -13.35
C VAL A 27 9.19 22.28 -13.79
N MET A 28 8.42 21.74 -12.85
CA MET A 28 7.00 21.44 -13.04
C MET A 28 6.18 22.46 -12.27
N THR A 29 5.32 23.21 -12.98
CA THR A 29 4.42 24.22 -12.39
C THR A 29 2.96 23.91 -12.73
N GLY A 30 2.06 24.14 -11.77
CA GLY A 30 0.73 23.50 -11.74
C GLY A 30 0.75 22.32 -10.76
N GLY A 31 -0.35 21.58 -10.63
CA GLY A 31 -0.39 20.32 -9.86
C GLY A 31 -1.09 20.36 -8.49
N ASN A 32 -2.38 20.02 -8.53
CA ASN A 32 -3.25 19.32 -7.57
C ASN A 32 -4.63 19.38 -8.26
N ASP A 33 -5.07 18.28 -8.88
CA ASP A 33 -6.24 18.18 -9.77
C ASP A 33 -6.14 18.95 -11.11
N SER A 34 -4.92 19.08 -11.69
CA SER A 34 -4.70 19.67 -13.04
C SER A 34 -3.35 19.23 -13.66
N PRO A 35 -3.18 19.27 -15.01
CA PRO A 35 -1.93 18.89 -15.66
C PRO A 35 -0.79 19.85 -15.34
N TYR A 36 0.45 19.34 -15.36
CA TYR A 36 1.65 20.15 -15.13
C TYR A 36 2.16 20.81 -16.41
N ASN A 37 2.69 22.02 -16.28
CA ASN A 37 3.60 22.61 -17.27
C ASN A 37 5.04 22.28 -16.89
N VAL A 38 5.73 21.58 -17.76
CA VAL A 38 7.11 21.09 -17.59
C VAL A 38 8.05 21.94 -18.43
N GLU A 39 9.15 22.40 -17.83
CA GLU A 39 10.28 23.01 -18.51
C GLU A 39 11.54 22.23 -18.11
N ILE A 40 12.18 21.53 -19.04
CA ILE A 40 13.31 20.64 -18.75
C ILE A 40 14.41 20.73 -19.81
N ASN A 41 15.66 20.62 -19.38
CA ASN A 41 16.80 20.53 -20.30
C ASN A 41 16.89 19.10 -20.83
N VAL A 42 16.74 18.92 -22.15
CA VAL A 42 17.03 17.65 -22.81
C VAL A 42 18.32 17.77 -23.61
N ILE A 43 19.05 16.67 -23.74
CA ILE A 43 20.18 16.60 -24.65
C ILE A 43 19.85 15.76 -25.87
N LYS A 44 20.64 15.94 -26.92
CA LYS A 44 20.66 15.02 -28.06
C LYS A 44 21.04 13.61 -27.59
N GLY A 45 20.14 12.66 -27.80
CA GLY A 45 20.26 11.30 -27.28
C GLY A 45 19.01 10.88 -26.53
N TRP A 46 19.16 9.85 -25.69
CA TRP A 46 18.08 9.37 -24.84
C TRP A 46 17.97 10.19 -23.56
N ASN A 47 16.74 10.47 -23.16
CA ASN A 47 16.39 11.14 -21.92
C ASN A 47 15.26 10.33 -21.27
N ILE A 48 15.15 10.33 -19.95
CA ILE A 48 13.97 9.81 -19.25
C ILE A 48 13.29 10.98 -18.55
N ILE A 49 12.11 11.35 -18.99
CA ILE A 49 11.38 12.54 -18.53
C ILE A 49 9.91 12.21 -18.29
N ALA A 50 9.19 13.13 -17.64
CA ALA A 50 7.74 13.07 -17.47
C ALA A 50 7.03 12.83 -18.82
N GLY A 51 5.95 12.04 -18.80
CA GLY A 51 5.21 11.65 -20.00
C GLY A 51 4.84 12.83 -20.91
N VAL A 52 5.05 12.63 -22.22
CA VAL A 52 4.86 13.68 -23.22
C VAL A 52 4.30 13.11 -24.52
N LEU A 53 3.34 13.82 -25.12
CA LEU A 53 2.90 13.61 -26.50
C LEU A 53 3.42 14.74 -27.39
N PRO A 54 4.52 14.53 -28.15
CA PRO A 54 5.18 15.58 -28.91
C PRO A 54 4.25 16.40 -29.82
N GLU A 55 3.24 15.76 -30.44
CA GLU A 55 2.34 16.41 -31.39
C GLU A 55 1.33 17.36 -30.76
N ARG A 56 1.06 17.23 -29.45
CA ARG A 56 -0.03 17.95 -28.77
C ARG A 56 0.47 18.83 -27.62
N ALA A 57 1.53 18.39 -26.93
CA ALA A 57 1.92 18.94 -25.64
C ALA A 57 2.98 20.05 -25.72
N ILE A 58 3.82 20.05 -26.76
CA ILE A 58 5.01 20.92 -26.81
C ILE A 58 4.61 22.38 -27.02
N ALA A 59 5.08 23.24 -26.14
CA ALA A 59 4.77 24.66 -26.15
C ALA A 59 5.42 25.37 -27.36
N SER A 60 4.73 26.41 -27.86
CA SER A 60 5.16 27.16 -29.04
C SER A 60 6.50 27.91 -28.84
N ASP A 61 6.86 28.25 -27.60
CA ASP A 61 8.11 28.91 -27.21
C ASP A 61 9.23 27.94 -26.80
N SER A 62 8.96 26.62 -26.79
CA SER A 62 9.98 25.58 -26.52
C SER A 62 11.14 25.64 -27.52
N GLN A 63 12.39 25.42 -27.09
CA GLN A 63 13.54 25.37 -28.01
C GLN A 63 13.58 24.06 -28.81
N ILE A 64 13.07 23.00 -28.19
CA ILE A 64 12.88 21.68 -28.79
C ILE A 64 11.46 21.60 -29.35
N LYS A 65 11.35 21.24 -30.63
CA LYS A 65 10.07 21.09 -31.32
C LYS A 65 9.70 19.62 -31.46
N ALA A 66 8.42 19.35 -31.75
CA ALA A 66 7.93 17.98 -32.01
C ALA A 66 8.76 17.25 -33.07
N THR A 67 9.22 17.96 -34.10
CA THR A 67 10.08 17.43 -35.17
C THR A 67 11.47 17.02 -34.70
N ASP A 68 11.94 17.54 -33.57
CA ASP A 68 13.26 17.25 -33.00
C ASP A 68 13.21 15.95 -32.16
N ILE A 69 12.03 15.60 -31.64
CA ILE A 69 11.80 14.31 -30.97
C ILE A 69 11.64 13.21 -32.03
N LYS A 70 12.42 12.13 -31.93
CA LYS A 70 12.38 11.02 -32.90
C LYS A 70 11.61 9.82 -32.40
N SER A 71 11.58 9.61 -31.08
CA SER A 71 10.85 8.50 -30.52
C SER A 71 10.52 8.72 -29.05
N VAL A 72 9.35 8.23 -28.66
CA VAL A 72 8.92 8.15 -27.27
C VAL A 72 8.50 6.71 -26.96
N TRP A 73 9.02 6.15 -25.86
CA TRP A 73 8.69 4.80 -25.42
C TRP A 73 8.25 4.80 -23.96
N TYR A 74 7.11 4.15 -23.71
CA TYR A 74 6.58 3.87 -22.38
C TYR A 74 6.89 2.42 -22.01
N TYR A 75 7.30 2.18 -20.76
CA TYR A 75 7.42 0.82 -20.24
C TYR A 75 6.12 0.44 -19.52
N ALA A 76 5.36 -0.50 -20.06
CA ALA A 76 4.13 -0.99 -19.44
C ALA A 76 4.44 -2.05 -18.38
N PRO A 77 4.35 -1.75 -17.05
CA PRO A 77 4.81 -2.66 -16.00
C PRO A 77 4.03 -3.98 -15.99
N ASN A 78 2.70 -3.90 -16.12
CA ASN A 78 1.79 -5.05 -16.19
C ASN A 78 2.12 -6.02 -17.34
N LEU A 79 2.64 -5.50 -18.45
CA LEU A 79 2.98 -6.28 -19.64
C LEU A 79 4.47 -6.61 -19.72
N LYS A 80 5.28 -6.03 -18.83
CA LYS A 80 6.75 -6.14 -18.77
C LYS A 80 7.43 -5.87 -20.11
N LYS A 81 6.89 -4.92 -20.89
CA LYS A 81 7.36 -4.60 -22.24
C LYS A 81 7.35 -3.09 -22.51
N TYR A 82 8.23 -2.65 -23.40
CA TYR A 82 8.18 -1.30 -23.94
C TYR A 82 7.13 -1.19 -25.05
N VAL A 83 6.42 -0.08 -25.07
CA VAL A 83 5.47 0.30 -26.11
C VAL A 83 5.86 1.66 -26.67
N GLN A 84 5.90 1.75 -28.00
CA GLN A 84 6.21 2.98 -28.68
C GLN A 84 4.97 3.88 -28.72
N ILE A 85 5.11 5.10 -28.20
CA ILE A 85 4.05 6.11 -28.16
C ILE A 85 4.18 7.08 -29.34
N TYR A 86 5.42 7.35 -29.77
CA TYR A 86 5.73 8.27 -30.87
C TYR A 86 6.86 7.71 -31.75
N PRO A 87 6.78 7.82 -33.09
CA PRO A 87 5.77 8.58 -33.87
C PRO A 87 4.46 7.84 -34.16
N ASN A 88 4.42 6.52 -33.99
CA ASN A 88 3.21 5.72 -34.19
C ASN A 88 2.77 5.16 -32.85
N LEU A 89 1.55 5.48 -32.42
CA LEU A 89 0.95 4.86 -31.25
C LEU A 89 0.61 3.40 -31.60
N ASP A 90 1.28 2.45 -30.97
CA ASP A 90 0.93 1.04 -31.11
C ASP A 90 -0.37 0.74 -30.35
N MET A 91 -1.50 0.96 -31.03
CA MET A 91 -2.86 0.74 -30.51
C MET A 91 -3.15 -0.72 -30.11
N SER A 92 -2.26 -1.68 -30.42
CA SER A 92 -2.48 -3.08 -30.07
C SER A 92 -2.34 -3.37 -28.57
N ALA A 93 -1.78 -2.44 -27.80
CA ALA A 93 -1.38 -2.71 -26.43
C ALA A 93 -2.46 -2.49 -25.36
N GLN A 94 -3.68 -2.02 -25.70
CA GLN A 94 -4.74 -1.69 -24.71
C GLN A 94 -4.20 -0.89 -23.51
N ILE A 95 -3.33 0.09 -23.76
CA ILE A 95 -2.74 0.91 -22.71
C ILE A 95 -3.67 2.08 -22.48
N ASP A 96 -4.00 2.31 -21.21
CA ASP A 96 -4.67 3.51 -20.76
C ASP A 96 -3.72 4.70 -20.94
N ASP A 97 -4.12 5.67 -21.78
CA ASP A 97 -3.31 6.84 -22.11
C ASP A 97 -2.98 7.65 -20.84
N ASP A 98 -3.88 7.66 -19.86
CA ASP A 98 -3.72 8.37 -18.59
C ASP A 98 -2.56 7.78 -17.78
N VAL A 99 -2.48 6.45 -17.72
CA VAL A 99 -1.42 5.72 -17.03
C VAL A 99 -0.08 5.91 -17.72
N ALA A 100 -0.07 5.90 -19.06
CA ALA A 100 1.15 6.13 -19.82
C ALA A 100 1.68 7.56 -19.58
N LEU A 101 0.84 8.58 -19.72
CA LEU A 101 1.24 9.98 -19.67
C LEU A 101 1.61 10.49 -18.27
N THR A 102 1.12 9.83 -17.22
CA THR A 102 1.54 10.09 -15.84
C THR A 102 2.83 9.33 -15.46
N SER A 103 3.29 8.39 -16.29
CA SER A 103 4.55 7.68 -16.10
C SER A 103 5.74 8.42 -16.70
N ALA A 104 6.96 8.05 -16.29
CA ALA A 104 8.16 8.51 -16.97
C ALA A 104 8.38 7.71 -18.27
N MET A 105 8.89 8.38 -19.30
CA MET A 105 9.09 7.80 -20.62
C MET A 105 10.50 8.03 -21.15
N TRP A 106 10.96 7.09 -21.97
CA TRP A 106 12.14 7.33 -22.81
C TRP A 106 11.80 8.29 -23.93
N VAL A 107 12.59 9.35 -24.06
CA VAL A 107 12.45 10.35 -25.12
C VAL A 107 13.79 10.52 -25.83
N TYR A 108 13.82 10.20 -27.12
CA TYR A 108 14.97 10.47 -27.97
C TYR A 108 14.82 11.83 -28.64
N SER A 109 15.75 12.75 -28.35
CA SER A 109 15.84 14.04 -29.03
C SER A 109 17.02 14.05 -30.00
N ASP A 110 16.86 14.61 -31.19
CA ASP A 110 17.96 14.85 -32.13
C ASP A 110 18.75 16.14 -31.84
N LYS A 111 18.28 16.93 -30.87
CA LYS A 111 18.77 18.26 -30.53
C LYS A 111 18.77 18.46 -29.02
N SER A 112 19.81 19.12 -28.51
CA SER A 112 19.87 19.57 -27.11
C SER A 112 19.21 20.94 -26.96
N GLY A 113 18.55 21.18 -25.83
CA GLY A 113 17.91 22.46 -25.53
C GLY A 113 16.78 22.32 -24.51
N VAL A 114 16.15 23.45 -24.21
CA VAL A 114 15.01 23.49 -23.28
C VAL A 114 13.75 22.97 -23.98
N LEU A 115 13.18 21.89 -23.45
CA LEU A 115 11.89 21.34 -23.83
C LEU A 115 10.81 21.87 -22.86
N LYS A 116 9.80 22.56 -23.41
CA LYS A 116 8.63 23.03 -22.66
C LYS A 116 7.36 22.37 -23.15
N TYR A 117 6.56 21.82 -22.25
CA TYR A 117 5.33 21.11 -22.62
C TYR A 117 4.34 21.00 -21.46
N ASN A 118 3.10 20.66 -21.78
CA ASN A 118 2.06 20.32 -20.79
C ASN A 118 1.89 18.79 -20.72
N THR A 119 1.76 18.21 -19.53
CA THR A 119 1.63 16.74 -19.37
C THR A 119 0.32 16.17 -19.91
N LEU A 120 -0.66 17.02 -20.21
CA LEU A 120 -2.00 16.72 -20.70
C LEU A 120 -2.90 15.99 -19.69
N GLU A 121 -2.32 15.18 -18.81
CA GLU A 121 -3.04 14.39 -17.81
C GLU A 121 -2.73 14.83 -16.37
N ASP A 122 -3.70 14.54 -15.50
CA ASP A 122 -3.67 14.82 -14.08
C ASP A 122 -2.85 13.75 -13.35
N TYR A 123 -1.83 14.19 -12.62
CA TYR A 123 -1.02 13.30 -11.82
C TYR A 123 -1.74 12.97 -10.52
N MET A 124 -1.87 11.67 -10.25
CA MET A 124 -2.36 11.20 -8.96
C MET A 124 -1.41 11.64 -7.82
N PRO A 125 -1.97 11.94 -6.62
CA PRO A 125 -1.18 12.19 -5.43
C PRO A 125 -0.23 11.02 -5.14
N LEU A 126 0.96 11.31 -4.61
CA LEU A 126 1.98 10.31 -4.30
C LEU A 126 1.43 9.06 -3.58
N SER A 127 0.52 9.21 -2.61
CA SER A 127 -0.07 8.11 -1.83
C SER A 127 -1.01 7.19 -2.61
N MET A 128 -1.43 7.58 -3.81
CA MET A 128 -2.31 6.80 -4.71
C MET A 128 -1.53 6.22 -5.90
N ARG A 129 -0.21 6.41 -5.97
CA ARG A 129 0.60 5.90 -7.07
C ARG A 129 0.94 4.44 -6.85
N GLU A 130 0.33 3.60 -7.66
CA GLU A 130 0.55 2.15 -7.65
C GLU A 130 1.78 1.77 -8.49
N LEU A 131 2.56 0.82 -8.00
CA LEU A 131 3.69 0.21 -8.69
C LEU A 131 3.42 -1.30 -8.82
N SER A 132 3.67 -1.85 -10.01
CA SER A 132 3.53 -3.28 -10.26
C SER A 132 4.84 -4.02 -9.97
N ALA A 133 4.75 -5.29 -9.58
CA ALA A 133 5.89 -6.17 -9.36
C ALA A 133 6.83 -6.21 -10.58
N GLY A 134 8.09 -5.80 -10.38
CA GLY A 134 9.06 -5.58 -11.45
C GLY A 134 9.46 -4.11 -11.57
N TYR A 135 9.90 -3.71 -12.77
CA TYR A 135 10.34 -2.34 -13.03
C TYR A 135 9.16 -1.40 -13.25
N ASN A 136 9.29 -0.18 -12.74
CA ASN A 136 8.35 0.92 -12.93
C ASN A 136 9.13 2.18 -13.28
N PHE A 137 8.56 3.00 -14.16
CA PHE A 137 9.13 4.28 -14.59
C PHE A 137 8.27 5.40 -14.03
N VAL A 138 8.75 6.02 -12.96
CA VAL A 138 8.00 6.98 -12.16
C VAL A 138 8.51 8.39 -12.47
N THR A 139 7.61 9.31 -12.78
CA THR A 139 7.98 10.73 -12.90
C THR A 139 8.25 11.32 -11.52
N ILE A 140 9.38 12.00 -11.36
CA ILE A 140 9.68 12.75 -10.13
C ILE A 140 8.89 14.05 -10.15
N THR A 141 7.91 14.19 -9.26
CA THR A 141 7.00 15.34 -9.20
C THR A 141 7.31 16.26 -8.01
N PRO A 142 6.79 17.50 -7.98
CA PRO A 142 7.10 18.45 -6.92
C PRO A 142 6.76 17.99 -5.49
N ASP A 143 5.74 17.15 -5.32
CA ASP A 143 5.34 16.53 -4.05
C ASP A 143 6.31 15.45 -3.55
N MET A 144 7.20 14.94 -4.42
CA MET A 144 8.31 14.05 -4.05
C MET A 144 9.57 14.80 -3.62
N VAL A 145 9.64 16.10 -3.88
CA VAL A 145 10.77 16.97 -3.48
C VAL A 145 10.39 17.83 -2.27
N ASN A 146 9.20 18.42 -2.30
CA ASN A 146 8.74 19.37 -1.29
C ASN A 146 7.74 18.72 -0.34
N SER A 147 8.07 18.61 0.94
CA SER A 147 7.11 18.19 1.96
C SER A 147 6.10 19.33 2.24
N ASN A 148 4.80 19.03 2.09
CA ASN A 148 3.72 19.89 2.59
C ASN A 148 3.57 19.83 4.12
N THR A 149 4.37 19.02 4.82
CA THR A 149 4.35 18.84 6.29
C THR A 149 5.30 19.79 7.03
N ALA A 150 6.02 20.67 6.32
CA ALA A 150 6.94 21.64 6.91
C ALA A 150 6.20 22.81 7.58
N SER A 151 5.66 22.56 8.77
CA SER A 151 5.50 23.61 9.79
C SER A 151 6.85 24.00 10.44
N GLN A 152 7.97 23.44 9.96
CA GLN A 152 9.35 23.81 10.31
C GLN A 152 10.28 23.51 9.12
N GLY A 153 10.59 24.49 8.25
CA GLY A 153 11.77 24.48 7.35
C GLY A 153 11.80 23.42 6.23
N GLY A 154 11.63 23.84 4.97
CA GLY A 154 11.68 22.96 3.79
C GLY A 154 12.98 22.18 3.65
N GLY A 155 12.87 20.86 3.67
CA GLY A 155 13.92 19.91 3.29
C GLY A 155 13.43 19.00 2.16
N SER A 156 14.36 18.52 1.34
CA SER A 156 14.11 17.51 0.31
C SER A 156 13.71 16.18 0.96
N LEU A 157 12.70 15.50 0.39
CA LEU A 157 12.33 14.15 0.83
C LEU A 157 13.34 13.13 0.32
N LYS A 158 13.65 12.12 1.13
CA LYS A 158 14.45 10.96 0.72
C LYS A 158 13.59 9.91 0.04
N MET A 159 14.22 9.01 -0.72
CA MET A 159 13.52 7.86 -1.31
C MET A 159 12.76 7.05 -0.26
N GLN A 160 13.39 6.71 0.86
CA GLN A 160 12.76 6.03 2.00
C GLN A 160 11.50 6.73 2.55
N ASP A 161 11.37 8.06 2.38
CA ASP A 161 10.27 8.82 2.93
C ASP A 161 9.01 8.73 2.05
N ILE A 162 9.15 8.26 0.80
CA ILE A 162 8.07 8.25 -0.20
C ILE A 162 7.74 6.86 -0.78
N ILE A 163 8.52 5.82 -0.44
CA ILE A 163 8.34 4.46 -0.96
C ILE A 163 7.07 3.75 -0.45
N GLY A 164 6.33 4.34 0.49
CA GLY A 164 5.08 3.77 1.00
C GLY A 164 5.25 2.34 1.51
N ASN A 165 4.45 1.40 0.99
CA ASN A 165 4.55 -0.02 1.33
C ASN A 165 5.38 -0.84 0.32
N CYS A 166 6.15 -0.18 -0.54
CA CYS A 166 6.95 -0.83 -1.56
C CYS A 166 8.26 -1.41 -1.01
N HIS A 167 8.51 -2.68 -1.31
CA HIS A 167 9.81 -3.29 -1.10
C HIS A 167 10.66 -3.17 -2.37
N VAL A 168 11.63 -2.26 -2.33
CA VAL A 168 12.47 -1.90 -3.48
C VAL A 168 13.70 -2.81 -3.56
N GLU A 169 13.83 -3.53 -4.67
CA GLU A 169 15.02 -4.35 -4.98
C GLU A 169 16.15 -3.51 -5.58
N LYS A 170 15.79 -2.57 -6.45
CA LYS A 170 16.72 -1.74 -7.23
C LYS A 170 16.12 -0.39 -7.55
N SER A 171 16.96 0.62 -7.65
CA SER A 171 16.53 2.00 -7.93
C SER A 171 17.61 2.72 -8.73
N TYR A 172 17.21 3.45 -9.76
CA TYR A 172 18.11 4.10 -10.70
C TYR A 172 17.58 5.46 -11.18
N LEU A 173 18.52 6.35 -11.45
CA LEU A 173 18.34 7.50 -12.35
C LEU A 173 19.13 7.25 -13.63
N PHE A 174 18.71 7.88 -14.72
CA PHE A 174 19.47 7.85 -15.97
C PHE A 174 20.29 9.13 -16.10
N ASP A 175 21.62 8.99 -16.01
CA ASP A 175 22.53 10.08 -16.33
C ASP A 175 22.46 10.32 -17.84
N THR A 176 21.77 11.40 -18.17
CA THR A 176 21.51 11.74 -19.55
C THR A 176 22.81 12.21 -20.22
N GLU A 177 23.69 12.94 -19.54
CA GLU A 177 24.93 13.43 -20.14
C GLU A 177 25.89 12.30 -20.53
N ASN A 178 26.03 11.32 -19.65
CA ASN A 178 26.91 10.17 -19.87
C ASN A 178 26.19 8.98 -20.54
N GLN A 179 24.87 9.05 -20.72
CA GLN A 179 24.02 7.99 -21.27
C GLN A 179 24.16 6.65 -20.53
N GLU A 180 24.18 6.70 -19.19
CA GLU A 180 24.35 5.53 -18.34
C GLU A 180 23.39 5.52 -17.14
N TRP A 181 23.22 4.34 -16.55
CA TRP A 181 22.42 4.20 -15.34
C TRP A 181 23.25 4.53 -14.11
N VAL A 182 22.69 5.36 -13.24
CA VAL A 182 23.25 5.67 -11.93
C VAL A 182 22.33 5.06 -10.88
N GLU A 183 22.90 4.27 -9.97
CA GLU A 183 22.15 3.73 -8.84
C GLU A 183 21.66 4.88 -7.95
N PHE A 184 20.40 4.82 -7.53
CA PHE A 184 19.78 5.83 -6.68
C PHE A 184 19.44 5.20 -5.32
N PRO A 185 20.31 5.37 -4.31
CA PRO A 185 20.17 4.74 -3.00
C PRO A 185 18.88 5.14 -2.27
N ILE A 186 18.42 4.26 -1.37
CA ILE A 186 17.18 4.46 -0.60
C ILE A 186 17.25 5.66 0.37
N ASP A 187 18.45 6.05 0.79
CA ASP A 187 18.72 7.17 1.70
C ASP A 187 19.03 8.50 0.98
N GLU A 188 19.05 8.49 -0.36
CA GLU A 188 19.31 9.65 -1.20
C GLU A 188 18.09 10.58 -1.27
N GLU A 189 18.37 11.89 -1.32
CA GLU A 189 17.36 12.95 -1.38
C GLU A 189 16.93 13.24 -2.82
N PHE A 190 15.63 13.49 -3.00
CA PHE A 190 15.14 14.08 -4.24
C PHE A 190 15.39 15.59 -4.22
N TYR A 191 16.39 16.03 -4.98
CA TYR A 191 16.66 17.46 -5.15
C TYR A 191 15.67 18.10 -6.13
N SER A 192 15.49 19.42 -6.03
CA SER A 192 14.67 20.20 -6.95
C SER A 192 15.03 19.98 -8.41
N ASP A 193 16.31 19.72 -8.68
CA ASP A 193 16.81 19.52 -10.03
C ASP A 193 16.41 18.15 -10.63
N PHE A 194 15.73 17.30 -9.86
CA PHE A 194 15.21 16.03 -10.37
C PHE A 194 13.76 16.13 -10.83
N ILE A 195 13.05 17.22 -10.52
CA ILE A 195 11.64 17.39 -10.90
C ILE A 195 11.50 17.27 -12.43
N GLY A 196 10.54 16.47 -12.89
CA GLY A 196 10.29 16.20 -14.30
C GLY A 196 11.19 15.14 -14.93
N LEU A 197 12.21 14.63 -14.22
CA LEU A 197 12.99 13.47 -14.66
C LEU A 197 12.27 12.17 -14.31
N GLY A 198 12.70 11.07 -14.95
CA GLY A 198 12.26 9.72 -14.62
C GLY A 198 13.13 9.03 -13.58
N TRP A 199 12.49 8.55 -12.53
CA TRP A 199 13.03 7.60 -11.57
C TRP A 199 12.61 6.18 -11.95
N VAL A 200 13.57 5.26 -12.03
CA VAL A 200 13.31 3.87 -12.39
C VAL A 200 13.51 2.99 -11.17
N VAL A 201 12.45 2.32 -10.74
CA VAL A 201 12.43 1.52 -9.53
C VAL A 201 11.95 0.10 -9.80
N LYS A 202 12.59 -0.88 -9.17
CA LYS A 202 12.18 -2.28 -9.21
C LYS A 202 11.64 -2.72 -7.86
N VAL A 203 10.41 -3.20 -7.82
CA VAL A 203 9.73 -3.67 -6.59
C VAL A 203 9.42 -5.16 -6.65
N THR A 204 9.40 -5.84 -5.51
CA THR A 204 9.15 -7.30 -5.44
C THR A 204 7.71 -7.71 -5.67
N ASN A 205 6.78 -6.88 -5.23
CA ASN A 205 5.33 -7.12 -5.26
C ASN A 205 4.62 -5.82 -5.62
N ASP A 206 3.36 -5.95 -6.06
CA ASP A 206 2.49 -4.80 -6.27
C ASP A 206 2.37 -4.03 -4.95
N CYS A 207 2.47 -2.70 -5.04
CA CYS A 207 2.58 -1.81 -3.89
C CYS A 207 2.19 -0.38 -4.27
N ASN A 208 2.06 0.49 -3.28
CA ASN A 208 1.75 1.90 -3.43
C ASN A 208 2.87 2.75 -2.83
N LEU A 209 3.29 3.77 -3.58
CA LEU A 209 4.09 4.85 -3.04
C LEU A 209 3.26 5.66 -2.03
N GLY A 210 3.93 6.46 -1.22
CA GLY A 210 3.28 7.30 -0.24
C GLY A 210 4.26 7.89 0.75
N THR A 211 3.96 9.11 1.22
CA THR A 211 4.70 9.71 2.32
C THR A 211 4.45 8.89 3.57
N SER A 212 5.49 8.24 4.08
CA SER A 212 5.42 7.50 5.32
C SER A 212 5.10 8.46 6.46
N VAL A 213 3.86 8.43 6.96
CA VAL A 213 3.55 8.95 8.29
C VAL A 213 4.18 7.96 9.27
N LEU A 214 5.46 8.13 9.58
CA LEU A 214 6.13 7.59 10.78
C LEU A 214 5.57 6.24 11.29
N ASP A 215 5.56 5.17 10.50
CA ASP A 215 5.03 3.88 10.97
C ASP A 215 5.61 2.64 10.27
N THR A 216 6.90 2.61 9.96
CA THR A 216 7.62 1.32 9.94
C THR A 216 9.05 1.49 10.43
N LEU A 217 9.43 0.72 11.46
CA LEU A 217 10.82 0.55 11.87
C LEU A 217 11.58 -0.20 10.77
N PRO A 218 12.87 0.11 10.53
CA PRO A 218 13.69 -0.68 9.63
C PRO A 218 13.77 -2.13 10.10
N LEU A 219 13.44 -3.08 9.21
CA LEU A 219 13.67 -4.50 9.45
C LEU A 219 15.19 -4.75 9.52
N LEU A 220 15.64 -5.35 10.64
CA LEU A 220 16.99 -5.88 10.77
C LEU A 220 17.15 -7.15 9.91
N PRO A 221 18.36 -7.41 9.37
CA PRO A 221 18.61 -8.52 8.46
C PRO A 221 18.59 -9.87 9.20
N GLU A 222 18.16 -10.88 8.45
CA GLU A 222 18.11 -12.32 8.74
C GLU A 222 16.91 -12.83 9.56
N PHE A 223 15.80 -13.03 8.86
CA PHE A 223 14.83 -14.03 9.26
C PHE A 223 15.19 -15.38 8.65
N GLU A 224 15.87 -16.21 9.45
CA GLU A 224 15.71 -17.65 9.30
C GLU A 224 14.22 -17.97 9.48
N ASN A 225 13.65 -18.58 8.45
CA ASN A 225 12.31 -19.12 8.46
C ASN A 225 12.28 -20.32 9.43
N ARG A 226 12.25 -20.07 10.75
CA ARG A 226 12.03 -21.12 11.75
C ARG A 226 10.55 -21.46 11.76
N SER A 227 10.16 -22.33 10.84
CA SER A 227 8.80 -22.88 10.74
C SER A 227 8.47 -23.90 11.85
N ASN A 228 8.98 -23.70 13.08
CA ASN A 228 8.74 -24.52 14.27
C ASN A 228 9.30 -23.79 15.51
N ILE A 229 8.86 -22.57 15.80
CA ILE A 229 9.12 -22.00 17.14
C ILE A 229 8.11 -22.67 18.07
N THR A 230 8.61 -23.44 19.03
CA THR A 230 7.79 -24.01 20.12
C THR A 230 7.91 -23.20 21.40
N LYS A 231 8.94 -22.34 21.49
CA LYS A 231 9.19 -21.44 22.61
C LYS A 231 9.99 -20.24 22.11
N PHE A 232 9.52 -19.03 22.45
CA PHE A 232 10.26 -17.81 22.17
C PHE A 232 11.46 -17.67 23.11
N GLN A 233 12.51 -17.02 22.64
CA GLN A 233 13.69 -16.64 23.41
C GLN A 233 13.77 -15.12 23.48
N ARG A 234 14.44 -14.56 24.49
CA ARG A 234 14.64 -13.11 24.60
C ARG A 234 15.22 -12.51 23.31
N SER A 235 16.12 -13.21 22.65
CA SER A 235 16.75 -12.78 21.39
C SER A 235 15.77 -12.63 20.21
N ASP A 236 14.58 -13.22 20.30
CA ASP A 236 13.55 -13.09 19.26
C ASP A 236 12.82 -11.74 19.35
N PHE A 237 13.07 -10.98 20.42
CA PHE A 237 12.48 -9.68 20.68
C PHE A 237 13.54 -8.57 20.59
N PRO A 238 13.28 -7.49 19.84
CA PRO A 238 14.22 -6.39 19.76
C PRO A 238 14.34 -5.69 21.12
N GLU A 239 15.57 -5.32 21.50
CA GLU A 239 15.79 -4.60 22.77
C GLU A 239 15.16 -3.18 22.77
N ARG A 240 14.81 -2.64 21.59
CA ARG A 240 14.12 -1.35 21.44
C ARG A 240 13.11 -1.36 20.29
N ILE A 241 11.97 -0.74 20.53
CA ILE A 241 10.93 -0.44 19.53
C ILE A 241 10.56 1.03 19.69
N PHE A 242 11.01 1.89 18.77
CA PHE A 242 10.86 3.34 18.86
C PHE A 242 11.30 3.91 20.23
N SER A 243 10.37 4.53 20.98
CA SER A 243 10.62 5.08 22.31
C SER A 243 10.59 4.05 23.44
N TYR A 244 10.23 2.80 23.13
CA TYR A 244 10.09 1.72 24.10
C TYR A 244 11.38 0.89 24.18
N SER A 245 11.74 0.50 25.40
CA SER A 245 12.84 -0.43 25.68
C SER A 245 12.28 -1.73 26.26
N LEU A 246 12.92 -2.85 25.92
CA LEU A 246 12.58 -4.16 26.45
C LEU A 246 13.07 -4.28 27.91
N GLU A 247 12.14 -4.14 28.87
CA GLU A 247 12.48 -4.18 30.29
C GLU A 247 12.35 -5.59 30.88
N LEU A 248 11.35 -6.35 30.44
CA LEU A 248 11.08 -7.69 30.98
C LEU A 248 10.92 -8.72 29.87
N PHE A 249 11.53 -9.87 30.09
CA PHE A 249 11.28 -11.11 29.37
C PHE A 249 11.15 -12.21 30.41
N SER A 250 10.00 -12.88 30.43
CA SER A 250 9.74 -14.04 31.28
C SER A 250 9.38 -15.22 30.38
N ASP A 251 10.18 -16.27 30.49
CA ASP A 251 9.83 -17.57 29.91
C ASP A 251 8.56 -18.09 30.56
N GLY A 252 7.65 -18.61 29.74
CA GLY A 252 6.50 -19.37 30.21
C GLY A 252 6.90 -20.75 30.68
N GLU A 253 6.07 -21.32 31.56
CA GLU A 253 6.01 -22.74 31.84
C GLU A 253 4.74 -23.31 31.23
N ILE A 254 4.75 -24.59 30.82
CA ILE A 254 3.55 -25.23 30.28
C ILE A 254 2.56 -25.44 31.43
N GLU A 255 1.43 -24.74 31.35
CA GLU A 255 0.29 -24.90 32.25
C GLU A 255 -0.82 -25.67 31.54
N CYS A 256 -1.40 -26.66 32.22
CA CYS A 256 -2.50 -27.48 31.70
C CYS A 256 -3.74 -27.36 32.58
N ASP A 257 -4.88 -27.07 31.97
CA ASP A 257 -6.18 -27.04 32.64
C ASP A 257 -7.28 -27.69 31.79
N LYS A 258 -8.44 -27.96 32.39
CA LYS A 258 -9.61 -28.54 31.70
C LYS A 258 -10.57 -27.47 31.23
N LEU A 259 -10.60 -27.26 29.91
CA LEU A 259 -11.57 -26.40 29.23
C LEU A 259 -12.60 -27.27 28.51
N ASN A 260 -13.89 -27.10 28.86
CA ASN A 260 -15.00 -27.86 28.30
C ASN A 260 -14.82 -29.40 28.36
N GLY A 261 -14.12 -29.90 29.38
CA GLY A 261 -13.86 -31.32 29.58
C GLY A 261 -12.66 -31.89 28.81
N GLU A 262 -11.98 -31.08 27.99
CA GLU A 262 -10.73 -31.45 27.32
C GLU A 262 -9.53 -30.79 28.02
N ASP A 263 -8.40 -31.49 28.06
CA ASP A 263 -7.16 -30.91 28.57
C ASP A 263 -6.59 -29.93 27.54
N VAL A 264 -6.39 -28.69 27.95
CA VAL A 264 -5.72 -27.64 27.19
C VAL A 264 -4.43 -27.29 27.91
N CYS A 265 -3.31 -27.29 27.18
CA CYS A 265 -2.00 -26.94 27.72
C CYS A 265 -1.40 -25.78 26.95
N VAL A 266 -1.04 -24.71 27.64
CA VAL A 266 -0.50 -23.46 27.08
C VAL A 266 0.87 -23.14 27.66
N ASP A 267 1.75 -22.55 26.86
CA ASP A 267 3.02 -21.95 27.29
C ASP A 267 2.96 -20.46 26.96
N GLU A 268 2.98 -19.61 28.00
CA GLU A 268 2.80 -18.17 27.89
C GLU A 268 4.14 -17.44 28.10
N THR A 269 4.71 -16.91 27.03
CA THR A 269 5.87 -16.03 27.15
C THR A 269 5.40 -14.61 27.43
N ARG A 270 5.99 -13.91 28.41
CA ARG A 270 5.63 -12.50 28.70
C ARG A 270 6.79 -11.56 28.40
N VAL A 271 6.51 -10.55 27.61
CA VAL A 271 7.49 -9.53 27.20
C VAL A 271 6.93 -8.15 27.52
N GLU A 272 7.74 -7.29 28.14
CA GLU A 272 7.33 -5.94 28.52
C GLU A 272 8.19 -4.87 27.85
N TYR A 273 7.53 -3.98 27.13
CA TYR A 273 8.12 -2.80 26.52
C TYR A 273 7.68 -1.55 27.27
N VAL A 274 8.63 -0.78 27.80
CA VAL A 274 8.34 0.42 28.60
C VAL A 274 8.88 1.66 27.91
N SER A 275 8.07 2.71 27.87
CA SER A 275 8.48 4.04 27.43
C SER A 275 8.32 5.06 28.54
N ASP A 276 9.43 5.61 29.02
CA ASP A 276 9.44 6.73 29.97
C ASP A 276 8.97 8.04 29.33
N ARG A 277 9.08 8.15 28.00
CA ARG A 277 8.59 9.31 27.24
C ARG A 277 7.07 9.29 27.15
N GLU A 278 6.50 8.15 26.78
CA GLU A 278 5.06 7.99 26.60
C GLU A 278 4.33 7.67 27.91
N LYS A 279 5.06 7.33 28.98
CA LYS A 279 4.50 6.87 30.28
C LYS A 279 3.61 5.64 30.13
N ARG A 280 4.01 4.74 29.22
CA ARG A 280 3.27 3.53 28.85
C ARG A 280 4.12 2.28 29.05
N SER A 281 3.48 1.18 29.42
CA SER A 281 4.03 -0.16 29.42
C SER A 281 3.13 -1.07 28.58
N ILE A 282 3.70 -1.70 27.56
CA ILE A 282 3.00 -2.61 26.64
C ILE A 282 3.49 -4.02 26.91
N HIS A 283 2.56 -4.89 27.28
CA HIS A 283 2.83 -6.30 27.54
C HIS A 283 2.42 -7.09 26.32
N VAL A 284 3.36 -7.89 25.81
CA VAL A 284 3.17 -8.75 24.66
C VAL A 284 3.29 -10.19 25.15
N ILE A 285 2.24 -10.97 24.93
CA ILE A 285 2.11 -12.31 25.48
C ILE A 285 1.83 -13.30 24.35
N PRO A 286 2.88 -13.86 23.72
CA PRO A 286 2.71 -14.96 22.78
C PRO A 286 2.41 -16.26 23.55
N VAL A 287 1.32 -16.91 23.17
CA VAL A 287 0.82 -18.15 23.79
C VAL A 287 0.93 -19.30 22.79
N TYR A 288 1.71 -20.32 23.14
CA TYR A 288 1.78 -21.57 22.38
C TYR A 288 0.84 -22.60 22.98
N VAL A 289 -0.06 -23.16 22.16
CA VAL A 289 -1.00 -24.19 22.63
C VAL A 289 -0.48 -25.58 22.28
N SER A 290 0.18 -26.22 23.24
CA SER A 290 0.79 -27.54 23.07
C SER A 290 -0.23 -28.68 23.03
N LYS A 291 -1.41 -28.50 23.64
CA LYS A 291 -2.53 -29.47 23.65
C LYS A 291 -3.86 -28.73 23.67
N GLY A 292 -4.85 -29.24 22.94
CA GLY A 292 -6.24 -28.72 23.03
C GLY A 292 -6.51 -27.42 22.27
N ARG A 293 -5.70 -27.07 21.25
CA ARG A 293 -5.79 -25.82 20.47
C ARG A 293 -7.20 -25.45 20.00
N ASN A 294 -7.88 -26.36 19.32
CA ASN A 294 -9.24 -26.09 18.80
C ASN A 294 -10.23 -25.74 19.91
N THR A 295 -10.06 -26.30 21.11
CA THR A 295 -10.93 -26.06 22.26
C THR A 295 -10.60 -24.72 22.92
N TYR A 296 -9.32 -24.37 22.97
CA TYR A 296 -8.86 -23.06 23.43
C TYR A 296 -9.33 -21.92 22.51
N GLU A 297 -9.17 -22.07 21.19
CA GLU A 297 -9.64 -21.07 20.21
C GLU A 297 -11.17 -20.90 20.26
N LYS A 298 -11.92 -21.99 20.41
CA LYS A 298 -13.39 -21.92 20.62
C LYS A 298 -13.76 -21.19 21.90
N TYR A 299 -13.03 -21.45 22.99
CA TYR A 299 -13.25 -20.78 24.27
C TYR A 299 -13.02 -19.27 24.14
N LEU A 300 -11.93 -18.85 23.50
CA LEU A 300 -11.66 -17.45 23.21
C LEU A 300 -12.79 -16.85 22.35
N ASN A 301 -13.17 -17.49 21.25
CA ASN A 301 -14.21 -16.94 20.37
C ASN A 301 -15.59 -16.74 21.01
N GLN A 302 -15.91 -17.41 22.12
CA GLN A 302 -17.23 -17.35 22.75
C GLN A 302 -17.47 -16.11 23.62
N SER A 303 -16.42 -15.44 24.11
CA SER A 303 -16.53 -14.42 25.17
C SER A 303 -16.12 -13.02 24.73
N ASN A 304 -15.82 -12.81 23.44
CA ASN A 304 -14.97 -11.72 22.98
C ASN A 304 -15.61 -10.87 21.89
N VAL A 305 -15.22 -9.59 21.82
CA VAL A 305 -15.63 -8.68 20.76
C VAL A 305 -14.70 -8.89 19.57
N ARG A 306 -15.23 -9.30 18.43
CA ARG A 306 -14.47 -9.39 17.18
C ARG A 306 -14.28 -7.99 16.62
N LEU A 307 -13.03 -7.64 16.33
CA LEU A 307 -12.62 -6.38 15.71
C LEU A 307 -12.26 -6.61 14.22
N PRO A 308 -12.13 -5.55 13.41
CA PRO A 308 -11.65 -5.67 12.02
C PRO A 308 -10.29 -6.38 11.93
N ASN A 309 -9.94 -6.83 10.73
CA ASN A 309 -8.62 -7.38 10.39
C ASN A 309 -8.19 -8.63 11.21
N GLY A 310 -9.14 -9.43 11.69
CA GLY A 310 -8.83 -10.67 12.42
C GLY A 310 -8.41 -10.46 13.87
N LEU A 311 -8.67 -9.28 14.43
CA LEU A 311 -8.39 -8.93 15.82
C LEU A 311 -9.58 -9.24 16.72
N PHE A 312 -9.29 -9.44 17.99
CA PHE A 312 -10.28 -9.69 19.02
C PHE A 312 -9.95 -8.89 20.27
N SER A 313 -10.97 -8.51 21.03
CA SER A 313 -10.79 -7.81 22.31
C SER A 313 -11.55 -8.47 23.44
N ILE A 314 -10.88 -8.56 24.59
CA ILE A 314 -11.43 -9.04 25.86
C ILE A 314 -11.22 -7.94 26.89
N VAL A 315 -12.28 -7.22 27.26
CA VAL A 315 -12.23 -6.12 28.24
C VAL A 315 -11.20 -5.04 27.88
N TYR A 316 -9.95 -5.15 28.34
CA TYR A 316 -8.82 -4.23 28.10
C TYR A 316 -7.64 -4.89 27.36
N GLU A 317 -7.84 -6.08 26.83
CA GLU A 317 -6.84 -6.83 26.08
C GLU A 317 -7.20 -6.89 24.59
N LEU A 318 -6.18 -6.94 23.76
CA LEU A 318 -6.27 -7.19 22.33
C LEU A 318 -5.56 -8.50 22.04
N PHE A 319 -6.14 -9.37 21.22
CA PHE A 319 -5.46 -10.59 20.81
C PHE A 319 -5.78 -10.98 19.37
N TRP A 320 -4.95 -11.84 18.80
CA TRP A 320 -5.20 -12.46 17.50
C TRP A 320 -4.60 -13.87 17.41
N ILE A 321 -5.19 -14.66 16.52
CA ILE A 321 -4.84 -16.06 16.32
C ILE A 321 -3.89 -16.18 15.12
N ARG A 322 -2.80 -16.92 15.31
CA ARG A 322 -1.79 -17.28 14.31
C ARG A 322 -1.76 -18.79 14.10
N GLN A 323 -0.98 -19.31 13.16
CA GLN A 323 -0.91 -20.76 12.92
C GLN A 323 -0.19 -21.48 14.08
N ASP A 324 0.85 -20.83 14.61
CA ASP A 324 1.69 -21.43 15.64
C ASP A 324 1.36 -20.88 17.04
N TYR A 325 0.93 -19.62 17.13
CA TYR A 325 0.71 -18.90 18.40
C TYR A 325 -0.64 -18.17 18.46
N ILE A 326 -0.98 -17.71 19.66
CA ILE A 326 -2.01 -16.69 19.88
C ILE A 326 -1.32 -15.54 20.60
N PHE A 327 -1.43 -14.31 20.09
CA PHE A 327 -0.77 -13.15 20.69
C PHE A 327 -1.79 -12.37 21.49
N PHE A 328 -1.49 -12.08 22.75
CA PHE A 328 -2.24 -11.12 23.57
C PHE A 328 -1.41 -9.87 23.82
N ILE A 329 -2.09 -8.73 23.89
CA ILE A 329 -1.52 -7.42 24.15
C ILE A 329 -2.31 -6.79 25.30
N GLN A 330 -1.58 -6.26 26.27
CA GLN A 330 -2.11 -5.41 27.32
C GLN A 330 -1.38 -4.06 27.30
N ASP A 331 -2.13 -2.97 27.47
CA ASP A 331 -1.60 -1.61 27.52
C ASP A 331 -1.81 -1.01 28.92
N TYR A 332 -0.74 -0.51 29.53
CA TYR A 332 -0.77 0.14 30.83
C TYR A 332 -0.16 1.54 30.77
N SER A 333 -0.78 2.48 31.47
CA SER A 333 -0.18 3.78 31.78
C SER A 333 0.42 3.71 33.17
N TYR A 334 1.54 4.37 33.39
CA TYR A 334 2.13 4.43 34.73
C TYR A 334 2.62 5.83 35.13
N ILE A 335 2.56 6.11 36.43
CA ILE A 335 3.07 7.33 37.04
C ILE A 335 4.13 6.92 38.08
N LYS A 336 5.37 7.38 37.88
CA LYS A 336 6.44 7.24 38.88
C LYS A 336 6.30 8.38 39.89
N ASN A 337 5.93 8.03 41.12
CA ASN A 337 5.76 8.99 42.21
C ASN A 337 7.13 9.42 42.79
N PRO A 338 7.21 10.60 43.43
CA PRO A 338 8.46 11.09 44.04
C PRO A 338 9.06 10.17 45.11
N ASP A 339 8.23 9.32 45.72
CA ASP A 339 8.65 8.33 46.73
C ASP A 339 9.17 7.01 46.12
N GLY A 340 9.20 6.91 44.78
CA GLY A 340 9.63 5.73 44.04
C GLY A 340 8.52 4.69 43.82
N SER A 341 7.30 4.91 44.33
CA SER A 341 6.16 4.06 43.99
C SER A 341 5.71 4.28 42.55
N ILE A 342 5.05 3.26 41.97
CA ILE A 342 4.52 3.32 40.60
C ILE A 342 3.02 3.07 40.65
N ASP A 343 2.24 4.06 40.25
CA ASP A 343 0.80 3.89 40.02
C ASP A 343 0.59 3.37 38.60
N ILE A 344 -0.21 2.32 38.44
CA ILE A 344 -0.45 1.65 37.15
C ILE A 344 -1.95 1.63 36.87
N SER A 345 -2.34 1.99 35.66
CA SER A 345 -3.72 1.87 35.17
C SER A 345 -3.76 1.15 33.83
N GLN A 346 -4.60 0.14 33.70
CA GLN A 346 -4.82 -0.56 32.43
C GLN A 346 -5.63 0.32 31.48
N ASN A 347 -5.20 0.38 30.22
CA ASN A 347 -5.85 1.11 29.15
C ASN A 347 -6.52 0.14 28.18
N LYS A 348 -7.49 0.64 27.40
CA LYS A 348 -7.85 -0.02 26.15
C LYS A 348 -6.64 0.02 25.22
N VAL A 349 -6.28 -1.12 24.64
CA VAL A 349 -5.14 -1.23 23.73
C VAL A 349 -5.33 -0.29 22.54
N ASP A 350 -4.36 0.59 22.33
CA ASP A 350 -4.26 1.44 21.14
C ASP A 350 -3.56 0.66 20.03
N THR A 351 -4.30 0.31 18.98
CA THR A 351 -3.75 -0.42 17.83
C THR A 351 -2.71 0.38 17.07
N ASN A 352 -2.67 1.71 17.20
CA ASN A 352 -1.66 2.57 16.55
C ASN A 352 -0.40 2.72 17.41
N ASN A 353 -0.31 2.04 18.55
CA ASN A 353 0.91 2.05 19.35
C ASN A 353 2.04 1.34 18.61
N ALA A 354 3.21 1.98 18.58
CA ALA A 354 4.45 1.48 17.96
C ALA A 354 4.80 0.01 18.30
N VAL A 355 4.62 -0.42 19.55
CA VAL A 355 4.87 -1.82 19.95
C VAL A 355 3.80 -2.74 19.38
N VAL A 356 2.54 -2.33 19.43
CA VAL A 356 1.41 -3.13 18.93
C VAL A 356 1.51 -3.31 17.42
N GLN A 357 1.79 -2.24 16.68
CA GLN A 357 2.02 -2.28 15.22
C GLN A 357 3.18 -3.22 14.87
N TYR A 358 4.32 -3.12 15.57
CA TYR A 358 5.46 -4.02 15.36
C TYR A 358 5.04 -5.50 15.42
N PHE A 359 4.26 -5.91 16.43
CA PHE A 359 3.84 -7.31 16.54
C PHE A 359 2.74 -7.70 15.55
N LEU A 360 1.83 -6.79 15.19
CA LEU A 360 0.82 -7.04 14.15
C LEU A 360 1.46 -7.22 12.78
N GLU A 361 2.45 -6.42 12.43
CA GLU A 361 3.18 -6.54 11.16
C GLU A 361 4.06 -7.80 11.14
N ARG A 362 4.74 -8.07 12.25
CA ARG A 362 5.67 -9.19 12.37
C ARG A 362 4.95 -10.54 12.43
N TYR A 363 3.79 -10.59 13.07
CA TYR A 363 3.01 -11.80 13.29
C TYR A 363 1.54 -11.58 12.97
N PRO A 364 1.17 -11.28 11.71
CA PRO A 364 -0.19 -10.85 11.39
C PRO A 364 -1.23 -11.95 11.66
N PRO A 365 -2.48 -11.62 12.02
CA PRO A 365 -3.56 -12.59 12.21
C PRO A 365 -3.69 -13.55 11.03
N ILE A 366 -4.09 -14.79 11.31
CA ILE A 366 -4.69 -15.62 10.25
C ILE A 366 -5.99 -14.93 9.86
N MET A 367 -5.97 -14.29 8.70
CA MET A 367 -7.20 -14.02 7.99
C MET A 367 -7.64 -15.35 7.38
N GLU A 368 -8.90 -15.76 7.58
CA GLU A 368 -9.43 -16.91 6.83
C GLU A 368 -9.28 -16.59 5.35
N ASP A 369 -8.28 -17.24 4.76
CA ASP A 369 -7.83 -16.96 3.42
C ASP A 369 -8.88 -17.45 2.43
N CYS A 370 -9.72 -16.52 1.97
CA CYS A 370 -10.64 -16.79 0.88
C CYS A 370 -9.92 -16.78 -0.49
N SER A 371 -8.62 -16.46 -0.54
CA SER A 371 -7.84 -16.39 -1.80
C SER A 371 -7.29 -17.74 -2.25
N SER A 372 -7.26 -18.76 -1.39
CA SER A 372 -6.65 -20.06 -1.72
C SER A 372 -7.58 -21.05 -2.45
N TYR A 373 -8.83 -20.68 -2.71
CA TYR A 373 -9.80 -21.54 -3.38
C TYR A 373 -10.58 -20.76 -4.44
N ASN A 374 -10.44 -21.17 -5.70
CA ASN A 374 -11.32 -20.76 -6.80
C ASN A 374 -12.75 -21.24 -6.51
N TYR A 375 -13.48 -20.48 -5.69
CA TYR A 375 -14.89 -20.71 -5.44
C TYR A 375 -15.71 -19.98 -6.50
N ASN A 376 -16.73 -20.67 -7.00
CA ASN A 376 -17.81 -20.05 -7.75
C ASN A 376 -18.61 -19.12 -6.83
N GLN A 377 -19.16 -18.04 -7.40
CA GLN A 377 -19.84 -16.93 -6.73
C GLN A 377 -20.86 -17.36 -5.64
N SER A 378 -21.52 -18.51 -5.83
CA SER A 378 -22.49 -19.09 -4.89
C SER A 378 -21.89 -19.74 -3.63
N GLN A 379 -20.58 -20.03 -3.60
CA GLN A 379 -19.91 -20.66 -2.47
C GLN A 379 -19.29 -19.66 -1.48
N CYS A 380 -18.91 -18.44 -1.92
CA CYS A 380 -18.46 -17.39 -0.99
C CYS A 380 -19.60 -16.94 -0.04
N ILE A 381 -20.82 -16.89 -0.57
CA ILE A 381 -22.02 -16.36 0.09
C ILE A 381 -22.53 -17.30 1.21
N ASN A 382 -22.51 -18.61 1.00
CA ASN A 382 -22.95 -19.60 1.99
C ASN A 382 -22.11 -19.65 3.28
N LYS A 383 -20.97 -18.94 3.32
CA LYS A 383 -20.03 -18.88 4.44
C LYS A 383 -20.02 -17.52 5.17
N GLY A 384 -20.94 -16.61 4.84
CA GLY A 384 -21.14 -15.36 5.58
C GLY A 384 -20.19 -14.22 5.22
N CYS A 385 -19.67 -14.21 3.99
CA CYS A 385 -18.80 -13.14 3.48
C CYS A 385 -19.54 -12.17 2.53
N ILE A 386 -19.04 -10.92 2.42
CA ILE A 386 -19.59 -9.82 1.59
C ILE A 386 -18.56 -9.40 0.52
N CYS A 387 -19.04 -9.13 -0.70
CA CYS A 387 -18.20 -8.79 -1.85
C CYS A 387 -17.60 -7.38 -1.76
N GLN A 388 -16.29 -7.27 -1.98
CA GLN A 388 -15.62 -6.01 -2.29
C GLN A 388 -15.70 -5.83 -3.82
N GLU A 389 -16.65 -5.01 -4.29
CA GLU A 389 -16.94 -4.67 -5.70
C GLU A 389 -17.81 -5.66 -6.52
N PHE A 390 -18.04 -5.33 -7.80
CA PHE A 390 -19.01 -5.93 -8.72
C PHE A 390 -18.81 -7.43 -9.02
N ASP A 391 -17.67 -8.03 -8.66
CA ASP A 391 -17.29 -9.40 -9.09
C ASP A 391 -16.96 -10.38 -7.96
N CYS A 392 -17.20 -10.03 -6.69
CA CYS A 392 -17.05 -10.96 -5.55
C CYS A 392 -15.73 -11.76 -5.47
N ARG A 393 -14.65 -11.29 -6.12
CA ARG A 393 -13.34 -11.96 -6.11
C ARG A 393 -12.61 -11.78 -4.76
N VAL A 394 -13.07 -10.82 -3.96
CA VAL A 394 -12.57 -10.52 -2.61
C VAL A 394 -13.77 -10.43 -1.66
N CYS A 395 -13.68 -11.12 -0.52
CA CYS A 395 -14.79 -11.39 0.39
C CYS A 395 -14.42 -10.97 1.85
N TRP A 396 -15.32 -10.28 2.55
CA TRP A 396 -15.15 -9.80 3.95
C TRP A 396 -16.15 -10.46 4.92
N PRO A 397 -15.79 -10.80 6.18
CA PRO A 397 -16.73 -11.40 7.13
C PRO A 397 -17.80 -10.42 7.64
N ARG A 398 -19.07 -10.86 7.73
CA ARG A 398 -20.16 -10.09 8.39
C ARG A 398 -19.80 -9.73 9.84
N THR A 399 -20.05 -8.49 10.23
CA THR A 399 -19.99 -8.02 11.64
C THR A 399 -21.41 -7.75 12.17
N ASN A 400 -21.60 -7.74 13.49
CA ASN A 400 -22.90 -7.42 14.12
C ASN A 400 -23.30 -5.93 14.00
N GLU A 401 -22.50 -5.10 13.33
CA GLU A 401 -22.83 -3.71 13.00
C GLU A 401 -23.29 -3.57 11.54
N THR A 402 -23.83 -4.63 10.93
CA THR A 402 -24.36 -4.53 9.56
C THR A 402 -25.58 -3.61 9.56
N VAL A 403 -25.43 -2.42 8.96
CA VAL A 403 -26.56 -1.52 8.71
C VAL A 403 -27.38 -2.01 7.52
N CYS A 404 -26.78 -2.78 6.60
CA CYS A 404 -27.42 -3.40 5.44
C CYS A 404 -27.74 -4.90 5.66
N THR A 405 -28.98 -5.30 5.41
CA THR A 405 -29.44 -6.70 5.45
C THR A 405 -29.91 -7.11 4.07
N ASP A 406 -29.51 -8.31 3.65
CA ASP A 406 -29.94 -8.95 2.40
C ASP A 406 -30.53 -10.33 2.70
N SER A 407 -31.77 -10.59 2.28
CA SER A 407 -32.58 -11.74 2.72
C SER A 407 -32.28 -13.05 2.00
N ASP A 408 -31.69 -12.99 0.82
CA ASP A 408 -31.30 -14.17 0.02
C ASP A 408 -29.80 -14.53 0.16
N GLY A 409 -29.09 -13.75 0.99
CA GLY A 409 -27.69 -13.97 1.35
C GLY A 409 -26.71 -13.01 0.70
N GLY A 410 -27.15 -12.09 -0.16
CA GLY A 410 -26.25 -11.34 -1.04
C GLY A 410 -26.58 -11.66 -2.49
N LEU A 411 -25.81 -11.13 -3.45
CA LEU A 411 -26.03 -11.32 -4.90
C LEU A 411 -26.47 -12.75 -5.32
N ASN A 412 -27.76 -12.95 -5.57
CA ASN A 412 -28.38 -14.25 -5.83
C ASN A 412 -29.53 -14.18 -6.85
N TYR A 413 -29.18 -14.21 -8.13
CA TYR A 413 -30.14 -14.14 -9.24
C TYR A 413 -31.20 -15.25 -9.30
N TYR A 414 -31.13 -16.29 -8.47
CA TYR A 414 -32.05 -17.44 -8.49
C TYR A 414 -33.00 -17.50 -7.29
N VAL A 415 -32.86 -16.60 -6.33
CA VAL A 415 -33.74 -16.49 -5.16
C VAL A 415 -34.13 -15.03 -5.03
N LYS A 416 -35.42 -14.74 -4.93
CA LYS A 416 -35.85 -13.36 -4.74
C LYS A 416 -35.43 -12.88 -3.34
N GLY A 417 -34.61 -11.84 -3.30
CA GLY A 417 -34.15 -11.15 -2.11
C GLY A 417 -34.83 -9.82 -1.84
N ARG A 418 -34.51 -9.31 -0.66
CA ARG A 418 -34.89 -8.00 -0.14
C ARG A 418 -33.69 -7.44 0.59
N THR A 419 -33.27 -6.27 0.15
CA THR A 419 -32.01 -5.64 0.57
C THR A 419 -32.30 -4.26 1.11
N GLY A 420 -31.98 -4.01 2.37
CA GLY A 420 -32.26 -2.73 3.02
C GLY A 420 -31.09 -2.31 3.88
N SER A 421 -30.85 -1.01 4.00
CA SER A 421 -29.93 -0.48 5.00
C SER A 421 -30.61 0.54 5.90
N GLY A 422 -30.19 0.70 7.16
CA GLY A 422 -30.78 1.68 8.08
C GLY A 422 -30.90 3.12 7.54
N ALA A 423 -30.19 3.46 6.46
CA ALA A 423 -30.26 4.74 5.75
C ALA A 423 -31.12 4.75 4.46
N ASN A 424 -31.47 3.59 3.88
CA ASN A 424 -32.20 3.47 2.62
C ASN A 424 -33.42 2.53 2.73
N PRO A 425 -34.56 2.85 2.08
CA PRO A 425 -35.73 1.99 2.09
C PRO A 425 -35.41 0.62 1.47
N ASP A 426 -36.04 -0.43 1.99
CA ASP A 426 -35.86 -1.80 1.52
C ASP A 426 -36.10 -1.94 0.02
N PHE A 427 -35.06 -2.32 -0.72
CA PHE A 427 -35.09 -2.71 -2.12
C PHE A 427 -35.46 -4.19 -2.26
N THR A 428 -36.02 -4.57 -3.41
CA THR A 428 -36.48 -5.93 -3.65
C THR A 428 -36.18 -6.30 -5.08
N ASP A 429 -35.68 -7.51 -5.30
CA ASP A 429 -35.30 -7.94 -6.63
C ASP A 429 -36.53 -8.08 -7.52
N TYR A 430 -36.34 -7.70 -8.77
CA TYR A 430 -37.43 -7.64 -9.73
C TYR A 430 -36.96 -7.99 -11.14
N CYS A 431 -37.90 -8.52 -11.93
CA CYS A 431 -37.67 -8.71 -13.35
C CYS A 431 -37.81 -7.38 -14.07
N SER A 432 -36.81 -7.01 -14.86
CA SER A 432 -36.82 -5.80 -15.67
C SER A 432 -38.04 -5.78 -16.58
N GLY A 433 -38.88 -4.74 -16.44
CA GLY A 433 -40.07 -4.54 -17.27
C GLY A 433 -39.77 -3.92 -18.63
N ASP A 434 -38.49 -3.72 -18.96
CA ASP A 434 -38.06 -3.21 -20.26
C ASP A 434 -38.22 -4.31 -21.33
N THR A 435 -38.93 -3.98 -22.40
CA THR A 435 -39.15 -4.86 -23.56
C THR A 435 -37.86 -5.33 -24.24
N LEU A 436 -36.72 -4.65 -24.03
CA LEU A 436 -35.40 -5.08 -24.50
C LEU A 436 -34.67 -6.03 -23.53
N TYR A 437 -35.15 -6.17 -22.29
CA TYR A 437 -34.50 -6.91 -21.20
C TYR A 437 -35.50 -7.78 -20.41
N MET A 438 -36.43 -8.42 -21.12
CA MET A 438 -37.58 -9.15 -20.53
C MET A 438 -37.15 -10.29 -19.60
N ASP A 439 -35.97 -10.87 -19.85
CA ASP A 439 -35.39 -11.99 -19.09
C ASP A 439 -34.27 -11.53 -18.14
N THR A 440 -34.23 -10.25 -17.76
CA THR A 440 -33.18 -9.72 -16.88
C THR A 440 -33.70 -9.54 -15.45
N VAL A 441 -33.02 -10.13 -14.47
CA VAL A 441 -33.18 -9.83 -13.04
C VAL A 441 -32.41 -8.54 -12.73
N VAL A 442 -33.06 -7.62 -12.04
CA VAL A 442 -32.40 -6.52 -11.32
C VAL A 442 -32.31 -6.94 -9.86
N GLU A 443 -31.08 -7.15 -9.43
CA GLU A 443 -30.70 -7.71 -8.14
C GLU A 443 -30.13 -6.60 -7.25
N TYR A 444 -30.65 -6.44 -6.04
CA TYR A 444 -30.13 -5.51 -5.06
C TYR A 444 -29.32 -6.24 -4.02
N THR A 445 -28.10 -5.77 -3.74
CA THR A 445 -27.26 -6.39 -2.72
C THR A 445 -26.47 -5.36 -1.91
N CYS A 446 -26.03 -5.74 -0.72
CA CYS A 446 -25.18 -4.92 0.12
C CYS A 446 -23.76 -4.85 -0.47
N ALA A 447 -23.20 -3.65 -0.62
CA ALA A 447 -21.82 -3.43 -1.10
C ALA A 447 -21.19 -2.18 -0.48
N GLY A 448 -19.90 -1.94 -0.73
CA GLY A 448 -19.15 -0.77 -0.26
C GLY A 448 -18.19 -1.06 0.90
N SER A 449 -17.25 -0.15 1.14
CA SER A 449 -16.20 -0.26 2.17
C SER A 449 -16.71 -0.04 3.60
N ASP A 450 -17.91 0.50 3.76
CA ASP A 450 -18.50 0.95 5.03
C ASP A 450 -19.81 0.23 5.40
N PHE A 451 -20.21 -0.81 4.66
CA PHE A 451 -21.38 -1.67 4.95
C PHE A 451 -22.74 -0.96 5.01
N THR A 452 -22.87 0.27 4.49
CA THR A 452 -24.14 1.04 4.47
C THR A 452 -24.82 1.12 3.11
N HIS A 453 -24.13 0.73 2.03
CA HIS A 453 -24.59 0.96 0.67
C HIS A 453 -25.33 -0.25 0.08
N VAL A 454 -26.39 0.03 -0.69
CA VAL A 454 -27.10 -0.95 -1.52
C VAL A 454 -26.77 -0.63 -2.98
N ILE A 455 -26.36 -1.65 -3.73
CA ILE A 455 -26.13 -1.55 -5.18
C ILE A 455 -27.13 -2.40 -5.93
N SER A 456 -27.33 -2.09 -7.22
CA SER A 456 -28.14 -2.91 -8.13
C SER A 456 -27.29 -3.51 -9.25
N ASN A 457 -27.42 -4.80 -9.49
CA ASN A 457 -26.82 -5.51 -10.60
C ASN A 457 -27.90 -5.99 -11.57
N ARG A 458 -27.54 -6.10 -12.86
CA ARG A 458 -28.43 -6.63 -13.91
C ARG A 458 -27.85 -7.93 -14.42
N TYR A 459 -28.67 -8.98 -14.42
CA TYR A 459 -28.28 -10.30 -14.90
C TYR A 459 -29.33 -10.85 -15.85
N THR A 460 -28.92 -11.16 -17.08
CA THR A 460 -29.78 -11.82 -18.07
C THR A 460 -29.85 -13.30 -17.76
N CYS A 461 -31.05 -13.80 -17.47
CA CYS A 461 -31.26 -15.21 -17.18
C CYS A 461 -30.92 -16.09 -18.40
N PRO A 462 -30.44 -17.32 -18.17
CA PRO A 462 -30.10 -18.24 -19.26
C PRO A 462 -31.30 -18.58 -20.16
N ASP A 463 -31.02 -18.91 -21.42
CA ASP A 463 -32.04 -19.32 -22.40
C ASP A 463 -32.92 -20.48 -21.88
N GLY A 464 -34.24 -20.31 -21.93
CA GLY A 464 -35.22 -21.27 -21.43
C GLY A 464 -35.59 -21.12 -19.95
N ASN A 465 -34.91 -20.23 -19.22
CA ASN A 465 -35.07 -20.00 -17.80
C ASN A 465 -35.39 -18.53 -17.53
N PRO A 466 -36.59 -18.04 -17.91
CA PRO A 466 -36.90 -16.63 -17.90
C PRO A 466 -36.91 -16.05 -16.49
N CYS A 467 -36.75 -14.74 -16.38
CA CYS A 467 -36.97 -14.05 -15.12
C CYS A 467 -38.44 -14.14 -14.73
N SER A 468 -38.73 -14.58 -13.51
CA SER A 468 -40.07 -14.55 -12.93
C SER A 468 -40.02 -14.17 -11.46
N ASN A 469 -40.86 -13.20 -11.08
CA ASN A 469 -40.98 -12.72 -9.70
C ASN A 469 -39.64 -12.30 -9.05
N GLY A 470 -38.75 -11.65 -9.83
CA GLY A 470 -37.48 -11.14 -9.32
C GLY A 470 -36.38 -12.19 -9.17
N ALA A 471 -36.50 -13.35 -9.81
CA ALA A 471 -35.45 -14.35 -9.88
C ALA A 471 -35.49 -15.11 -11.22
N CYS A 472 -34.36 -15.65 -11.65
CA CYS A 472 -34.29 -16.60 -12.75
C CYS A 472 -34.88 -17.95 -12.33
N ILE A 473 -35.76 -18.50 -13.15
CA ILE A 473 -36.29 -19.85 -12.94
C ILE A 473 -35.22 -20.88 -13.31
N LYS A 474 -35.20 -22.07 -12.70
CA LYS A 474 -34.27 -23.16 -13.05
C LYS A 474 -34.89 -24.20 -13.96
#